data_AF-A0A066Z3P5-F1
#
_entry.id   AF-A0A066Z3P5-F1
#
_cell.length_a   1.000
_cell.length_b   1.000
_cell.length_c   1.000
_cell.angle_alpha   90.00
_cell.angle_beta   90.00
_cell.angle_gamma   90.00
#
_symmetry.space_group_name_H-M   'P 1'
#
loop_
_entity.id
_entity.type
_entity.pdbx_description
1 polymer ?
#
loop_
_entity_poly.entity_id
_entity_poly.type
_entity_poly.pdbx_seq_one_letter_code
_entity_poly.pdbx_strand_id
1 'polypeptide(L)'
;MTGGWEMELSSRLDELVVSAEESAPASAVDAASALRHGRRTRRRRAVVSAGVAAVLLGSVALGTVYGSGGPAPVGPAASAGTDRADRSPLAMHVRFGWLPDDVTTVDAGWHHELGDQQLATAGADRSWLLGSPGPLPWSEPSRPAGWQPEEGEPYSERTPAPDVNGRKAYWVSVKGVSALELLFQSPDGRWLSLRGMGSRAPEQEVQLRIAAGVQVGRFVLPVPVSLDPSTPLSDVVSVDFRRTVHGAGGWQLAMQVSVRGNSTVTISAESGSLPADPAQPWRRCATGEGMWWCAAPFTADSPSGQVTPDDVKVWFDRLVPHSTDERTWRPVLLP
;
A
#
# COMPACT_ATOMS: atom_id res chain seq x y z
N MET A 1 -15.80 11.48 38.62
CA MET A 1 -15.29 12.85 38.40
C MET A 1 -14.08 12.79 37.47
N THR A 2 -14.26 12.41 36.21
CA THR A 2 -13.13 12.08 35.29
C THR A 2 -13.18 12.78 33.92
N GLY A 3 -14.16 13.67 33.68
CA GLY A 3 -14.30 14.38 32.39
C GLY A 3 -13.69 15.78 32.30
N GLY A 4 -12.98 16.26 33.34
CA GLY A 4 -12.43 17.62 33.35
C GLY A 4 -11.19 17.80 32.46
N TRP A 5 -10.34 16.77 32.40
CA TRP A 5 -9.05 16.86 31.69
C TRP A 5 -9.20 16.75 30.17
N GLU A 6 -10.22 16.06 29.65
CA GLU A 6 -10.50 15.97 28.21
C GLU A 6 -10.91 17.34 27.63
N MET A 7 -11.76 18.08 28.35
CA MET A 7 -12.13 19.45 27.95
C MET A 7 -10.94 20.42 28.04
N GLU A 8 -10.08 20.28 29.06
CA GLU A 8 -8.88 21.10 29.18
C GLU A 8 -7.86 20.79 28.07
N LEU A 9 -7.67 19.51 27.72
CA LEU A 9 -6.79 19.09 26.64
C LEU A 9 -7.30 19.58 25.27
N SER A 10 -8.61 19.43 25.00
CA SER A 10 -9.23 19.93 23.77
C SER A 10 -9.06 21.44 23.65
N SER A 11 -9.31 22.19 24.73
CA SER A 11 -9.13 23.65 24.73
C SER A 11 -7.69 24.07 24.48
N ARG A 12 -6.71 23.36 25.05
CA ARG A 12 -5.28 23.66 24.82
C ARG A 12 -4.83 23.33 23.40
N LEU A 13 -5.39 22.29 22.79
CA LEU A 13 -5.11 21.95 21.39
C LEU A 13 -5.68 23.00 20.44
N ASP A 14 -6.91 23.46 20.67
CA ASP A 14 -7.51 24.54 19.87
C ASP A 14 -6.70 25.85 19.99
N GLU A 15 -6.26 26.21 21.21
CA GLU A 15 -5.42 27.38 21.43
C GLU A 15 -4.05 27.27 20.72
N LEU A 16 -3.43 26.09 20.72
CA LEU A 16 -2.18 25.85 20.01
C LEU A 16 -2.34 25.93 18.49
N VAL A 17 -3.45 25.42 17.94
CA VAL A 17 -3.74 25.50 16.50
C VAL A 17 -3.95 26.96 16.10
N VAL A 18 -4.77 27.70 16.84
CA VAL A 18 -5.02 29.13 16.55
C VAL A 18 -3.73 29.95 16.65
N SER A 19 -2.93 29.73 17.70
CA SER A 19 -1.63 30.41 17.87
C SER A 19 -0.65 30.08 16.74
N ALA A 20 -0.60 28.83 16.30
CA ALA A 20 0.24 28.41 15.18
C ALA A 20 -0.23 29.00 13.84
N GLU A 21 -1.54 29.11 13.61
CA GLU A 21 -2.11 29.72 12.41
C GLU A 21 -1.86 31.24 12.37
N GLU A 22 -1.97 31.94 13.51
CA GLU A 22 -1.67 33.37 13.61
C GLU A 22 -0.17 33.67 13.44
N SER A 23 0.69 32.73 13.87
CA SER A 23 2.14 32.84 13.77
C SER A 23 2.71 32.42 12.41
N ALA A 24 1.89 31.77 11.57
CA ALA A 24 2.35 31.28 10.28
C ALA A 24 2.63 32.46 9.33
N PRO A 25 3.87 32.61 8.82
CA PRO A 25 4.14 33.61 7.79
C PRO A 25 3.23 33.34 6.59
N ALA A 26 2.66 34.39 6.01
CA ALA A 26 1.79 34.28 4.84
C ALA A 26 2.45 33.37 3.80
N SER A 27 1.76 32.28 3.44
CA SER A 27 2.30 31.28 2.53
C SER A 27 2.79 31.95 1.25
N ALA A 28 4.11 31.91 1.01
CA ALA A 28 4.73 32.42 -0.21
C ALA A 28 4.36 31.58 -1.44
N VAL A 29 3.65 30.47 -1.24
CA VAL A 29 3.22 29.57 -2.30
C VAL A 29 1.90 30.08 -2.88
N ASP A 30 1.97 30.76 -4.03
CA ASP A 30 0.80 31.06 -4.85
C ASP A 30 0.25 29.74 -5.42
N ALA A 31 -0.72 29.14 -4.72
CA ALA A 31 -1.39 27.92 -5.13
C ALA A 31 -2.01 28.03 -6.55
N ALA A 32 -2.46 29.22 -6.95
CA ALA A 32 -2.98 29.44 -8.30
C ALA A 32 -1.85 29.42 -9.36
N SER A 33 -0.63 29.88 -9.03
CA SER A 33 0.53 29.71 -9.90
C SER A 33 0.92 28.24 -10.06
N ALA A 34 0.93 27.47 -8.97
CA ALA A 34 1.29 26.05 -8.97
C ALA A 34 0.30 25.22 -9.82
N LEU A 35 -1.00 25.45 -9.66
CA LEU A 35 -2.04 24.80 -10.47
C LEU A 35 -1.95 25.19 -11.96
N ARG A 36 -1.65 26.45 -12.27
CA ARG A 36 -1.43 26.90 -13.65
C ARG A 36 -0.19 26.26 -14.27
N HIS A 37 0.88 26.11 -13.50
CA HIS A 37 2.10 25.43 -13.95
C HIS A 37 1.81 23.96 -14.28
N GLY A 38 1.16 23.22 -13.37
CA GLY A 38 0.81 21.81 -13.59
C GLY A 38 -0.10 21.57 -14.80
N ARG A 39 -1.10 22.43 -15.04
CA ARG A 39 -1.96 22.35 -16.23
C ARG A 39 -1.16 22.54 -17.53
N ARG A 40 -0.16 23.43 -17.56
CA ARG A 40 0.68 23.66 -18.75
C ARG A 40 1.58 22.45 -19.03
N THR A 41 2.20 21.85 -18.02
CA THR A 41 3.04 20.65 -18.19
C THR A 41 2.23 19.46 -18.68
N ARG A 42 1.02 19.25 -18.14
CA ARG A 42 0.13 18.14 -18.58
C ARG A 42 -0.30 18.29 -20.03
N ARG A 43 -0.63 19.51 -20.49
CA ARG A 43 -0.96 19.80 -21.90
C ARG A 43 0.23 19.55 -22.83
N ARG A 44 1.44 19.91 -22.43
CA ARG A 44 2.65 19.65 -23.24
C ARG A 44 2.92 18.15 -23.40
N ARG A 45 2.71 17.35 -22.36
CA ARG A 45 2.89 15.89 -22.43
C ARG A 45 1.86 15.21 -23.32
N ALA A 46 0.60 15.68 -23.34
CA ALA A 46 -0.45 15.11 -24.19
C ALA A 46 -0.23 15.30 -25.70
N VAL A 47 0.48 16.36 -26.12
CA VAL A 47 0.77 16.61 -27.54
C VAL A 47 1.86 15.67 -28.08
N VAL A 48 2.79 15.23 -27.22
CA VAL A 48 3.89 14.33 -27.62
C VAL A 48 3.39 12.89 -27.87
N SER A 49 2.34 12.45 -27.17
CA SER A 49 1.78 11.11 -27.33
C SER A 49 0.89 10.92 -28.58
N ALA A 50 0.46 12.00 -29.24
CA ALA A 50 -0.40 11.91 -30.43
C ALA A 50 0.38 11.51 -31.71
N GLY A 51 1.72 11.58 -31.72
CA GLY A 51 2.54 11.26 -32.90
C GLY A 51 2.82 9.77 -33.12
N VAL A 52 2.64 8.92 -32.10
CA VAL A 52 3.06 7.50 -32.15
C VAL A 52 1.93 6.56 -32.58
N ALA A 53 0.66 7.01 -32.55
CA ALA A 53 -0.50 6.17 -32.85
C ALA A 53 -0.77 5.94 -34.36
N ALA A 54 -0.04 6.59 -35.27
CA ALA A 54 -0.32 6.53 -36.71
C ALA A 54 0.40 5.40 -37.47
N VAL A 55 1.26 4.60 -36.83
CA VAL A 55 2.10 3.59 -37.52
C VAL A 55 1.66 2.13 -37.30
N LEU A 56 0.65 1.86 -36.45
CA LEU A 56 0.23 0.49 -36.10
C LEU A 56 -1.16 0.09 -36.63
N LEU A 57 -1.49 0.50 -37.86
CA LEU A 57 -2.68 0.00 -38.57
C LEU A 57 -2.25 -0.69 -39.87
N GLY A 58 -1.76 -1.92 -39.75
CA GLY A 58 -1.45 -2.73 -40.91
C GLY A 58 -0.88 -4.09 -40.53
N SER A 59 -1.73 -5.04 -40.12
CA SER A 59 -1.58 -6.48 -40.37
C SER A 59 -2.82 -7.26 -39.92
N VAL A 60 -3.38 -7.96 -40.90
CA VAL A 60 -4.58 -8.82 -40.90
C VAL A 60 -4.22 -10.23 -40.39
N ALA A 61 -5.16 -10.94 -39.74
CA ALA A 61 -5.47 -12.35 -40.05
C ALA A 61 -6.69 -12.89 -39.28
N LEU A 62 -7.67 -13.37 -40.03
CA LEU A 62 -8.78 -14.23 -39.62
C LEU A 62 -8.25 -15.60 -39.17
N GLY A 63 -8.79 -16.12 -38.07
CA GLY A 63 -8.55 -17.48 -37.60
C GLY A 63 -9.68 -17.97 -36.69
N THR A 64 -10.76 -18.48 -37.28
CA THR A 64 -11.78 -19.27 -36.59
C THR A 64 -11.34 -20.72 -36.52
N VAL A 65 -11.12 -21.27 -35.31
CA VAL A 65 -11.16 -22.71 -35.07
C VAL A 65 -11.81 -23.01 -33.71
N TYR A 66 -12.91 -23.77 -33.80
CA TYR A 66 -13.60 -24.53 -32.78
C TYR A 66 -12.65 -25.35 -31.88
N GLY A 67 -12.88 -25.38 -30.57
CA GLY A 67 -12.13 -26.25 -29.64
C GLY A 67 -12.87 -26.50 -28.34
N SER A 68 -13.49 -27.68 -28.28
CA SER A 68 -14.15 -28.36 -27.15
C SER A 68 -13.60 -28.08 -25.74
N GLY A 69 -14.52 -27.84 -24.80
CA GLY A 69 -14.25 -27.88 -23.37
C GLY A 69 -13.79 -29.27 -22.91
N GLY A 70 -12.53 -29.35 -22.48
CA GLY A 70 -11.99 -30.46 -21.69
C GLY A 70 -11.84 -30.02 -20.23
N PRO A 71 -12.07 -30.91 -19.25
CA PRO A 71 -11.81 -30.62 -17.84
C PRO A 71 -10.33 -30.27 -17.65
N ALA A 72 -10.07 -29.20 -16.90
CA ALA A 72 -8.73 -28.73 -16.60
C ALA A 72 -7.87 -29.87 -16.01
N PRO A 73 -6.63 -30.08 -16.49
CA PRO A 73 -5.73 -31.03 -15.88
C PRO A 73 -5.45 -30.58 -14.44
N VAL A 74 -5.83 -31.44 -13.50
CA VAL A 74 -5.40 -31.35 -12.11
C VAL A 74 -3.89 -31.54 -12.12
N GLY A 75 -3.14 -30.44 -12.10
CA GLY A 75 -1.69 -30.46 -11.97
C GLY A 75 -1.29 -31.14 -10.66
N PRO A 76 -0.18 -31.89 -10.64
CA PRO A 76 0.30 -32.54 -9.43
C PRO A 76 0.50 -31.48 -8.34
N ALA A 77 -0.03 -31.75 -7.15
CA ALA A 77 0.20 -30.98 -5.95
C ALA A 77 1.73 -30.89 -5.73
N ALA A 78 2.30 -29.73 -6.04
CA ALA A 78 3.70 -29.46 -5.75
C ALA A 78 3.90 -29.64 -4.24
N SER A 79 4.78 -30.55 -3.85
CA SER A 79 5.13 -30.78 -2.45
C SER A 79 5.59 -29.47 -1.83
N ALA A 80 4.82 -29.04 -0.85
CA ALA A 80 5.03 -27.80 -0.13
C ALA A 80 6.33 -27.88 0.68
N GLY A 81 7.38 -27.23 0.17
CA GLY A 81 8.43 -26.70 1.04
C GLY A 81 7.84 -25.54 1.84
N THR A 82 7.07 -25.84 2.88
CA THR A 82 6.25 -24.89 3.64
C THR A 82 7.08 -23.84 4.37
N ASP A 83 8.28 -24.16 4.84
CA ASP A 83 8.93 -23.35 5.89
C ASP A 83 9.43 -21.95 5.47
N ARG A 84 9.61 -21.72 4.16
CA ARG A 84 10.35 -20.54 3.66
C ARG A 84 9.47 -19.46 3.07
N ALA A 85 8.54 -19.87 2.20
CA ALA A 85 7.50 -18.98 1.71
C ALA A 85 6.61 -18.48 2.87
N ASP A 86 6.53 -19.24 3.97
CA ASP A 86 5.78 -18.89 5.18
C ASP A 86 6.22 -17.60 5.87
N ARG A 87 7.47 -17.17 5.63
CA ARG A 87 8.07 -16.03 6.34
C ARG A 87 8.25 -14.76 5.50
N SER A 88 7.73 -14.72 4.28
CA SER A 88 7.81 -13.50 3.46
C SER A 88 6.94 -12.39 4.06
N PRO A 89 7.47 -11.18 4.33
CA PRO A 89 6.66 -10.05 4.80
C PRO A 89 5.59 -9.65 3.77
N LEU A 90 5.79 -9.97 2.49
CA LEU A 90 4.79 -9.76 1.43
C LEU A 90 3.90 -10.99 1.18
N ALA A 91 3.74 -11.85 2.19
CA ALA A 91 2.71 -12.87 2.20
C ALA A 91 1.40 -12.30 2.76
N MET A 92 0.50 -11.95 1.85
CA MET A 92 -0.82 -11.40 2.17
C MET A 92 -1.83 -12.52 2.45
N HIS A 93 -2.77 -12.28 3.37
CA HIS A 93 -3.88 -13.18 3.68
C HIS A 93 -5.18 -12.82 2.96
N VAL A 94 -5.23 -11.60 2.42
CA VAL A 94 -6.37 -11.06 1.68
C VAL A 94 -5.89 -10.27 0.48
N ARG A 95 -6.70 -10.25 -0.58
CA ARG A 95 -6.52 -9.34 -1.70
C ARG A 95 -7.84 -8.89 -2.30
N PHE A 96 -7.82 -7.76 -2.96
CA PHE A 96 -8.94 -7.34 -3.80
C PHE A 96 -9.15 -8.34 -4.95
N GLY A 97 -10.38 -8.80 -5.16
CA GLY A 97 -10.75 -9.56 -6.37
C GLY A 97 -11.61 -8.78 -7.36
N TRP A 98 -12.18 -7.65 -6.94
CA TRP A 98 -12.79 -6.66 -7.82
C TRP A 98 -12.50 -5.26 -7.28
N LEU A 99 -12.25 -4.33 -8.20
CA LEU A 99 -12.03 -2.91 -7.94
C LEU A 99 -12.76 -2.09 -9.02
N PRO A 100 -13.17 -0.84 -8.72
CA PRO A 100 -13.68 0.07 -9.74
C PRO A 100 -12.66 0.31 -10.86
N ASP A 101 -13.15 0.51 -12.09
CA ASP A 101 -12.31 0.69 -13.29
C ASP A 101 -11.41 1.94 -13.25
N ASP A 102 -11.67 2.88 -12.34
CA ASP A 102 -10.88 4.10 -12.16
C ASP A 102 -9.77 3.97 -11.10
N VAL A 103 -9.61 2.79 -10.49
CA VAL A 103 -8.43 2.48 -9.69
C VAL A 103 -7.20 2.46 -10.58
N THR A 104 -6.20 3.25 -10.23
CA THR A 104 -4.94 3.33 -11.00
C THR A 104 -3.82 2.54 -10.37
N THR A 105 -3.79 2.40 -9.03
CA THR A 105 -2.75 1.66 -8.32
C THR A 105 -3.31 0.78 -7.22
N VAL A 106 -2.60 -0.32 -6.95
CA VAL A 106 -2.79 -1.15 -5.77
C VAL A 106 -1.44 -1.30 -5.08
N ASP A 107 -1.42 -0.95 -3.81
CA ASP A 107 -0.27 -1.07 -2.93
C ASP A 107 -0.53 -2.24 -2.00
N ALA A 108 0.44 -3.14 -1.85
CA ALA A 108 0.44 -4.18 -0.85
C ALA A 108 1.51 -3.84 0.18
N GLY A 109 1.08 -3.66 1.42
CA GLY A 109 1.92 -3.26 2.54
C GLY A 109 1.96 -4.34 3.60
N TRP A 110 3.10 -4.47 4.25
CA TRP A 110 3.25 -5.15 5.51
C TRP A 110 4.00 -4.24 6.47
N HIS A 111 3.45 -4.08 7.66
CA HIS A 111 4.13 -3.38 8.76
C HIS A 111 4.13 -4.28 9.97
N HIS A 112 5.24 -4.31 10.71
CA HIS A 112 5.38 -5.11 11.92
C HIS A 112 4.23 -4.87 12.93
N GLU A 113 3.73 -3.64 13.03
CA GLU A 113 2.67 -3.26 13.98
C GLU A 113 1.24 -3.41 13.43
N LEU A 114 1.04 -3.28 12.12
CA LEU A 114 -0.29 -3.24 11.50
C LEU A 114 -0.67 -4.55 10.79
N GLY A 115 0.30 -5.44 10.57
CA GLY A 115 0.11 -6.63 9.75
C GLY A 115 0.07 -6.32 8.26
N ASP A 116 -0.59 -7.20 7.51
CA ASP A 116 -0.72 -7.11 6.06
C ASP A 116 -1.95 -6.29 5.64
N GLN A 117 -1.74 -5.33 4.73
CA GLN A 117 -2.76 -4.42 4.21
C GLN A 117 -2.65 -4.21 2.69
N GLN A 118 -3.75 -3.90 2.02
CA GLN A 118 -3.76 -3.44 0.64
C GLN A 118 -4.46 -2.08 0.52
N LEU A 119 -3.84 -1.17 -0.22
CA LEU A 119 -4.40 0.14 -0.53
C LEU A 119 -4.67 0.23 -2.03
N ALA A 120 -5.93 0.29 -2.43
CA ALA A 120 -6.31 0.63 -3.79
C ALA A 120 -6.52 2.14 -3.90
N THR A 121 -5.91 2.79 -4.90
CA THR A 121 -6.05 4.24 -5.14
C THR A 121 -6.73 4.52 -6.48
N ALA A 122 -7.80 5.33 -6.45
CA ALA A 122 -8.53 5.81 -7.61
C ALA A 122 -8.51 7.34 -7.68
N GLY A 123 -8.14 7.88 -8.84
CA GLY A 123 -8.05 9.33 -9.01
C GLY A 123 -7.04 10.00 -8.08
N ALA A 124 -7.32 11.25 -7.68
CA ALA A 124 -6.41 12.04 -6.84
C ALA A 124 -6.75 11.98 -5.33
N ASP A 125 -7.93 11.49 -4.98
CA ASP A 125 -8.52 11.73 -3.66
C ASP A 125 -9.37 10.59 -3.14
N ARG A 126 -9.38 9.41 -3.78
CA ARG A 126 -10.15 8.26 -3.31
C ARG A 126 -9.28 7.03 -3.17
N SER A 127 -9.40 6.35 -2.05
CA SER A 127 -8.71 5.08 -1.83
C SER A 127 -9.48 4.15 -0.93
N TRP A 128 -9.14 2.87 -0.96
CA TRP A 128 -9.70 1.83 -0.12
C TRP A 128 -8.58 1.03 0.51
N LEU A 129 -8.56 0.98 1.83
CA LEU A 129 -7.65 0.18 2.61
C LEU A 129 -8.36 -1.11 3.03
N LEU A 130 -7.85 -2.24 2.57
CA LEU A 130 -8.27 -3.59 2.94
C LEU A 130 -7.23 -4.18 3.87
N GLY A 131 -7.65 -4.77 4.98
CA GLY A 131 -6.74 -5.48 5.87
C GLY A 131 -7.47 -6.38 6.84
N SER A 132 -6.68 -7.09 7.64
CA SER A 132 -7.21 -7.56 8.93
C SER A 132 -7.44 -6.32 9.80
N PRO A 133 -8.55 -6.22 10.55
CA PRO A 133 -8.65 -5.19 11.58
C PRO A 133 -7.53 -5.48 12.57
N GLY A 134 -6.43 -4.72 12.47
CA GLY A 134 -5.38 -4.76 13.47
C GLY A 134 -5.97 -4.44 14.84
N PRO A 135 -5.26 -4.75 15.94
CA PRO A 135 -5.54 -4.04 17.18
C PRO A 135 -5.48 -2.56 16.82
N LEU A 136 -6.62 -1.85 16.89
CA LEU A 136 -6.57 -0.40 16.75
C LEU A 136 -5.51 0.07 17.76
N PRO A 137 -4.67 1.06 17.47
CA PRO A 137 -3.64 1.50 18.41
C PRO A 137 -4.18 1.92 19.80
N TRP A 138 -5.51 2.03 19.94
CA TRP A 138 -6.26 2.31 21.16
C TRP A 138 -7.03 1.10 21.74
N SER A 139 -7.05 -0.05 21.08
CA SER A 139 -7.74 -1.26 21.55
C SER A 139 -6.80 -2.46 21.52
N GLU A 140 -6.48 -2.96 22.71
CA GLU A 140 -6.12 -4.33 23.16
C GLU A 140 -5.73 -5.43 22.12
N PRO A 141 -4.93 -6.44 22.53
CA PRO A 141 -4.33 -7.43 21.62
C PRO A 141 -5.31 -8.11 20.66
N SER A 142 -4.76 -8.62 19.55
CA SER A 142 -5.40 -9.36 18.45
C SER A 142 -6.72 -10.03 18.86
N ARG A 143 -7.84 -9.53 18.31
CA ARG A 143 -9.19 -9.94 18.69
C ARG A 143 -9.41 -11.44 18.40
N PRO A 144 -9.84 -12.25 19.40
CA PRO A 144 -10.02 -13.69 19.20
C PRO A 144 -11.18 -14.01 18.26
N ALA A 145 -11.19 -15.22 17.71
CA ALA A 145 -12.34 -15.74 16.96
C ALA A 145 -13.61 -15.67 17.82
N GLY A 146 -14.67 -15.06 17.29
CA GLY A 146 -15.92 -14.82 18.03
C GLY A 146 -15.99 -13.49 18.79
N TRP A 147 -14.94 -12.67 18.75
CA TRP A 147 -15.00 -11.30 19.26
C TRP A 147 -16.09 -10.50 18.53
N GLN A 148 -16.90 -9.80 19.32
CA GLN A 148 -17.88 -8.84 18.84
C GLN A 148 -17.48 -7.46 19.39
N PRO A 149 -17.54 -6.39 18.59
CA PRO A 149 -17.37 -5.04 19.11
C PRO A 149 -18.41 -4.77 20.21
N GLU A 150 -17.97 -4.26 21.36
CA GLU A 150 -18.90 -3.79 22.38
C GLU A 150 -19.69 -2.59 21.83
N GLU A 151 -20.98 -2.55 22.15
CA GLU A 151 -21.87 -1.45 21.77
C GLU A 151 -21.67 -0.31 22.78
N GLY A 152 -21.17 0.84 22.32
CA GLY A 152 -21.01 2.04 23.17
C GLY A 152 -19.58 2.55 23.43
N GLU A 153 -18.57 2.04 22.71
CA GLU A 153 -17.23 2.65 22.71
C GLU A 153 -17.34 4.15 22.32
N PRO A 154 -16.83 5.09 23.15
CA PRO A 154 -17.17 6.52 23.07
C PRO A 154 -16.80 7.22 21.75
N TYR A 155 -15.99 6.58 20.92
CA TYR A 155 -15.47 7.15 19.69
C TYR A 155 -15.95 6.44 18.41
N SER A 156 -16.68 5.32 18.49
CA SER A 156 -17.15 4.59 17.32
C SER A 156 -18.60 4.14 17.41
N GLU A 157 -19.41 4.50 16.42
CA GLU A 157 -20.76 3.99 16.26
C GLU A 157 -20.76 2.81 15.28
N ARG A 158 -21.40 1.71 15.68
CA ARG A 158 -21.58 0.51 14.85
C ARG A 158 -23.02 0.40 14.43
N THR A 159 -23.26 0.33 13.12
CA THR A 159 -24.58 0.07 12.57
C THR A 159 -24.55 -1.19 11.69
N PRO A 160 -25.64 -2.00 11.65
CA PRO A 160 -25.71 -3.14 10.75
C PRO A 160 -25.52 -2.73 9.28
N ALA A 161 -24.73 -3.50 8.52
CA ALA A 161 -24.59 -3.37 7.08
C ALA A 161 -25.28 -4.56 6.38
N PRO A 162 -25.61 -4.46 5.07
CA PRO A 162 -25.99 -5.63 4.29
C PRO A 162 -24.93 -6.73 4.36
N ASP A 163 -25.37 -7.97 4.49
CA ASP A 163 -24.46 -9.13 4.55
C ASP A 163 -23.57 -9.21 3.30
N VAL A 164 -22.28 -9.45 3.52
CA VAL A 164 -21.29 -9.64 2.43
C VAL A 164 -21.21 -11.13 2.12
N ASN A 165 -21.72 -11.54 0.96
CA ASN A 165 -21.78 -12.95 0.55
C ASN A 165 -22.51 -13.84 1.59
N GLY A 166 -23.62 -13.34 2.15
CA GLY A 166 -24.43 -14.04 3.16
C GLY A 166 -23.79 -14.13 4.55
N ARG A 167 -22.76 -13.31 4.82
CA ARG A 167 -22.07 -13.24 6.12
C ARG A 167 -22.21 -11.86 6.73
N LYS A 168 -22.21 -11.83 8.07
CA LYS A 168 -22.42 -10.61 8.85
C LYS A 168 -21.45 -9.51 8.46
N ALA A 169 -21.99 -8.30 8.37
CA ALA A 169 -21.22 -7.09 8.16
C ALA A 169 -21.77 -5.91 8.98
N TYR A 170 -20.90 -4.95 9.27
CA TYR A 170 -21.22 -3.77 10.04
C TYR A 170 -20.52 -2.55 9.45
N TRP A 171 -21.23 -1.43 9.42
CA TRP A 171 -20.63 -0.12 9.24
C TRP A 171 -20.09 0.36 10.58
N VAL A 172 -18.85 0.84 10.56
CA VAL A 172 -18.18 1.49 11.69
C VAL A 172 -17.84 2.90 11.28
N SER A 173 -18.36 3.86 12.04
CA SER A 173 -18.07 5.29 11.88
C SER A 173 -17.42 5.84 13.14
N VAL A 174 -16.35 6.61 12.97
CA VAL A 174 -15.72 7.34 14.08
C VAL A 174 -16.34 8.74 14.16
N LYS A 175 -16.81 9.14 15.33
CA LYS A 175 -17.45 10.45 15.50
C LYS A 175 -16.49 11.57 15.10
N GLY A 176 -16.93 12.45 14.19
CA GLY A 176 -16.13 13.58 13.69
C GLY A 176 -15.19 13.24 12.53
N VAL A 177 -15.15 12.00 12.04
CA VAL A 177 -14.34 11.59 10.88
C VAL A 177 -15.26 11.17 9.74
N SER A 178 -15.00 11.65 8.53
CA SER A 178 -15.74 11.28 7.31
C SER A 178 -15.37 9.88 6.76
N ALA A 179 -14.58 9.11 7.51
CA ALA A 179 -14.16 7.77 7.14
C ALA A 179 -15.26 6.77 7.47
N LEU A 180 -15.62 5.95 6.49
CA LEU A 180 -16.55 4.85 6.65
C LEU A 180 -15.80 3.54 6.50
N GLU A 181 -15.80 2.74 7.56
CA GLU A 181 -15.20 1.41 7.60
C GLU A 181 -16.29 0.34 7.56
N LEU A 182 -16.14 -0.63 6.66
CA LEU A 182 -16.95 -1.83 6.59
C LEU A 182 -16.18 -2.98 7.26
N LEU A 183 -16.72 -3.49 8.36
CA LEU A 183 -16.28 -4.74 8.95
C LEU A 183 -17.13 -5.89 8.41
N PHE A 184 -16.52 -6.97 7.92
CA PHE A 184 -17.25 -8.12 7.38
C PHE A 184 -16.56 -9.44 7.67
N GLN A 185 -17.34 -10.52 7.78
CA GLN A 185 -16.80 -11.86 8.00
C GLN A 185 -16.38 -12.52 6.68
N SER A 186 -15.15 -13.03 6.68
CA SER A 186 -14.60 -13.89 5.64
C SER A 186 -15.16 -15.33 5.69
N PRO A 187 -14.93 -16.17 4.66
CA PRO A 187 -15.41 -17.56 4.67
C PRO A 187 -14.92 -18.43 5.83
N ASP A 188 -13.74 -18.13 6.37
CA ASP A 188 -13.17 -18.85 7.51
C ASP A 188 -13.61 -18.28 8.86
N GLY A 189 -14.51 -17.29 8.86
CA GLY A 189 -15.06 -16.67 10.07
C GLY A 189 -14.21 -15.53 10.64
N ARG A 190 -13.04 -15.20 10.07
CA ARG A 190 -12.25 -14.04 10.48
C ARG A 190 -12.92 -12.73 10.06
N TRP A 191 -12.80 -11.70 10.89
CA TRP A 191 -13.21 -10.35 10.54
C TRP A 191 -12.17 -9.68 9.65
N LEU A 192 -12.63 -8.97 8.63
CA LEU A 192 -11.84 -8.12 7.74
C LEU A 192 -12.36 -6.69 7.82
N SER A 193 -11.49 -5.72 7.56
CA SER A 193 -11.86 -4.32 7.44
C SER A 193 -11.64 -3.81 6.03
N LEU A 194 -12.59 -3.04 5.54
CA LEU A 194 -12.48 -2.24 4.33
C LEU A 194 -12.79 -0.79 4.68
N ARG A 195 -11.76 0.05 4.72
CA ARG A 195 -11.90 1.48 5.00
C ARG A 195 -11.80 2.25 3.71
N GLY A 196 -12.86 2.93 3.31
CA GLY A 196 -12.76 3.89 2.22
C GLY A 196 -12.34 5.26 2.75
N MET A 197 -11.40 5.90 2.06
CA MET A 197 -10.78 7.17 2.42
C MET A 197 -10.88 8.15 1.24
N GLY A 198 -10.93 9.44 1.56
CA GLY A 198 -10.92 10.49 0.55
C GLY A 198 -11.59 11.79 0.95
N SER A 199 -11.64 12.74 0.02
CA SER A 199 -12.33 14.03 0.22
C SER A 199 -13.86 13.88 0.32
N ARG A 200 -14.38 12.77 -0.23
CA ARG A 200 -15.80 12.40 -0.20
C ARG A 200 -15.95 11.07 0.50
N ALA A 201 -17.05 10.94 1.24
CA ALA A 201 -17.45 9.66 1.79
C ALA A 201 -17.55 8.64 0.62
N PRO A 202 -16.88 7.49 0.71
CA PRO A 202 -16.99 6.45 -0.30
C PRO A 202 -18.42 5.93 -0.35
N GLU A 203 -18.95 5.70 -1.55
CA GLU A 203 -20.28 5.13 -1.73
C GLU A 203 -20.35 3.74 -1.08
N GLN A 204 -21.31 3.55 -0.18
CA GLN A 204 -21.52 2.29 0.55
C GLN A 204 -21.68 1.10 -0.41
N GLU A 205 -22.42 1.28 -1.51
CA GLU A 205 -22.62 0.26 -2.53
C GLU A 205 -21.31 -0.19 -3.16
N VAL A 206 -20.39 0.74 -3.43
CA VAL A 206 -19.07 0.44 -3.98
C VAL A 206 -18.24 -0.33 -2.96
N GLN A 207 -18.23 0.08 -1.69
CA GLN A 207 -17.52 -0.66 -0.63
C GLN A 207 -18.06 -2.08 -0.47
N LEU A 208 -19.39 -2.27 -0.43
CA LEU A 208 -20.01 -3.59 -0.35
C LEU A 208 -19.62 -4.47 -1.55
N ARG A 209 -19.56 -3.90 -2.75
CA ARG A 209 -19.15 -4.62 -3.96
C ARG A 209 -17.66 -5.00 -3.92
N ILE A 210 -16.78 -4.11 -3.43
CA ILE A 210 -15.36 -4.44 -3.20
C ILE A 210 -15.25 -5.58 -2.19
N ALA A 211 -15.92 -5.48 -1.05
CA ALA A 211 -15.91 -6.50 0.00
C ALA A 211 -16.42 -7.86 -0.50
N ALA A 212 -17.48 -7.87 -1.32
CA ALA A 212 -17.99 -9.10 -1.93
C ALA A 212 -16.99 -9.77 -2.87
N GLY A 213 -16.09 -8.99 -3.50
CA GLY A 213 -15.02 -9.48 -4.36
C GLY A 213 -13.73 -9.84 -3.63
N VAL A 214 -13.61 -9.65 -2.31
CA VAL A 214 -12.37 -9.94 -1.57
C VAL A 214 -12.06 -11.43 -1.62
N GLN A 215 -10.81 -11.74 -1.93
CA GLN A 215 -10.28 -13.10 -1.95
C GLN A 215 -9.45 -13.33 -0.69
N VAL A 216 -9.76 -14.42 0.01
CA VAL A 216 -9.10 -14.83 1.24
C VAL A 216 -8.25 -16.05 0.94
N GLY A 217 -6.99 -16.02 1.36
CA GLY A 217 -6.02 -17.06 1.07
C GLY A 217 -4.60 -16.53 1.20
N ARG A 218 -3.61 -17.40 1.00
CA ARG A 218 -2.21 -17.00 1.04
C ARG A 218 -1.78 -16.50 -0.34
N PHE A 219 -1.41 -15.23 -0.44
CA PHE A 219 -0.93 -14.59 -1.66
C PHE A 219 0.48 -14.07 -1.44
N VAL A 220 1.45 -14.73 -2.05
CA VAL A 220 2.85 -14.31 -1.99
C VAL A 220 3.13 -13.42 -3.19
N LEU A 221 3.44 -12.15 -2.95
CA LEU A 221 3.72 -11.19 -4.02
C LEU A 221 5.15 -11.37 -4.53
N PRO A 222 5.34 -11.66 -5.83
CA PRO A 222 6.67 -11.67 -6.40
C PRO A 222 7.20 -10.24 -6.48
N VAL A 223 8.50 -10.07 -6.21
CA VAL A 223 9.18 -8.77 -6.20
C VAL A 223 10.33 -8.71 -7.21
N PRO A 224 10.63 -7.52 -7.77
CA PRO A 224 11.73 -7.29 -8.71
C PRO A 224 13.11 -7.15 -8.04
N VAL A 225 13.14 -6.96 -6.72
CA VAL A 225 14.35 -6.90 -5.89
C VAL A 225 14.13 -7.76 -4.67
N SER A 226 15.11 -8.59 -4.35
CA SER A 226 15.18 -9.31 -3.07
C SER A 226 16.39 -8.87 -2.26
N LEU A 227 16.46 -9.33 -1.03
CA LEU A 227 17.63 -9.22 -0.18
C LEU A 227 18.43 -10.54 -0.21
N ASP A 228 19.71 -10.46 0.12
CA ASP A 228 20.59 -11.61 0.27
C ASP A 228 20.06 -12.58 1.36
N PRO A 229 20.18 -13.91 1.18
CA PRO A 229 19.73 -14.93 2.14
C PRO A 229 20.25 -14.82 3.57
N SER A 230 21.39 -14.17 3.77
CA SER A 230 21.96 -13.97 5.10
C SER A 230 21.25 -12.88 5.91
N THR A 231 20.33 -12.14 5.29
CA THR A 231 19.62 -11.05 5.94
C THR A 231 18.52 -11.61 6.87
N PRO A 232 18.53 -11.28 8.17
CA PRO A 232 17.51 -11.76 9.08
C PRO A 232 16.20 -10.97 8.91
N LEU A 233 15.07 -11.69 8.90
CA LEU A 233 13.72 -11.11 8.81
C LEU A 233 13.38 -10.15 9.95
N SER A 234 13.98 -10.33 11.12
CA SER A 234 13.80 -9.44 12.28
C SER A 234 14.23 -8.02 12.02
N ASP A 235 15.06 -7.81 10.99
CA ASP A 235 15.51 -6.47 10.62
C ASP A 235 14.49 -5.76 9.73
N VAL A 236 13.50 -6.44 9.14
CA VAL A 236 12.51 -5.78 8.28
C VAL A 236 11.39 -5.17 9.13
N VAL A 237 11.23 -3.85 9.04
CA VAL A 237 10.24 -3.07 9.78
C VAL A 237 8.94 -2.93 8.99
N SER A 238 9.07 -2.59 7.70
CA SER A 238 7.94 -2.50 6.79
C SER A 238 8.34 -2.76 5.35
N VAL A 239 7.37 -3.16 4.54
CA VAL A 239 7.51 -3.33 3.09
C VAL A 239 6.24 -2.84 2.42
N ASP A 240 6.38 -1.94 1.46
CA ASP A 240 5.30 -1.38 0.66
C ASP A 240 5.61 -1.65 -0.81
N PHE A 241 4.69 -2.31 -1.51
CA PHE A 241 4.82 -2.64 -2.91
C PHE A 241 3.62 -2.11 -3.71
N ARG A 242 3.84 -1.03 -4.44
CA ARG A 242 2.85 -0.38 -5.31
C ARG A 242 2.96 -0.90 -6.73
N ARG A 243 1.82 -1.24 -7.33
CA ARG A 243 1.71 -1.57 -8.76
C ARG A 243 0.62 -0.74 -9.42
N THR A 244 0.89 -0.33 -10.64
CA THR A 244 -0.12 0.24 -11.54
C THR A 244 -1.02 -0.87 -12.06
N VAL A 245 -2.33 -0.78 -11.86
CA VAL A 245 -3.30 -1.78 -12.37
C VAL A 245 -3.84 -1.39 -13.75
N HIS A 246 -3.89 -0.10 -14.05
CA HIS A 246 -4.32 0.44 -15.34
C HIS A 246 -3.31 1.47 -15.86
N GLY A 247 -2.82 1.26 -17.08
CA GLY A 247 -1.87 2.15 -17.75
C GLY A 247 -0.49 1.51 -17.97
N ALA A 248 0.54 2.34 -18.02
CA ALA A 248 1.90 1.93 -18.34
C ALA A 248 2.59 1.24 -17.15
N GLY A 249 2.20 -0.01 -16.85
CA GLY A 249 2.96 -1.09 -16.20
C GLY A 249 3.93 -0.79 -15.03
N GLY A 250 3.81 0.34 -14.36
CA GLY A 250 4.80 0.80 -13.39
C GLY A 250 4.65 0.13 -12.03
N TRP A 251 5.78 -0.07 -11.35
CA TRP A 251 5.81 -0.59 -9.99
C TRP A 251 6.82 0.18 -9.15
N GLN A 252 6.59 0.22 -7.85
CA GLN A 252 7.47 0.82 -6.85
C GLN A 252 7.51 -0.09 -5.62
N LEU A 253 8.71 -0.36 -5.11
CA LEU A 253 8.96 -1.06 -3.86
C LEU A 253 9.65 -0.10 -2.90
N ALA A 254 9.17 -0.05 -1.67
CA ALA A 254 9.85 0.59 -0.55
C ALA A 254 9.93 -0.43 0.60
N MET A 255 11.07 -0.52 1.26
CA MET A 255 11.28 -1.39 2.40
C MET A 255 12.07 -0.63 3.46
N GLN A 256 11.60 -0.69 4.70
CA GLN A 256 12.32 -0.15 5.84
C GLN A 256 12.97 -1.29 6.60
N VAL A 257 14.27 -1.16 6.87
CA VAL A 257 15.04 -2.13 7.65
C VAL A 257 15.67 -1.45 8.86
N SER A 258 15.58 -2.09 10.03
CA SER A 258 16.20 -1.64 11.26
C SER A 258 17.72 -1.77 11.18
N VAL A 259 18.39 -0.74 11.69
CA VAL A 259 19.83 -0.66 11.86
C VAL A 259 20.07 -0.19 13.29
N ARG A 260 20.69 -1.03 14.12
CA ARG A 260 21.12 -0.70 15.50
C ARG A 260 20.01 -0.01 16.33
N GLY A 261 19.06 -0.80 16.82
CA GLY A 261 17.96 -0.28 17.64
C GLY A 261 16.85 0.34 16.79
N ASN A 262 16.57 1.63 16.98
CA ASN A 262 15.41 2.30 16.37
C ASN A 262 15.74 3.07 15.08
N SER A 263 16.97 2.96 14.57
CA SER A 263 17.32 3.62 13.31
C SER A 263 16.94 2.74 12.14
N THR A 264 16.60 3.34 11.00
CA THR A 264 16.14 2.58 9.83
C THR A 264 16.81 3.07 8.55
N VAL A 265 17.10 2.11 7.67
CA VAL A 265 17.47 2.35 6.28
C VAL A 265 16.24 2.07 5.42
N THR A 266 15.96 2.98 4.48
CA THR A 266 14.97 2.76 3.43
C THR A 266 15.66 2.25 2.19
N ILE A 267 15.24 1.08 1.75
CA ILE A 267 15.50 0.52 0.44
C ILE A 267 14.33 0.90 -0.46
N SER A 268 14.61 1.39 -1.65
CA SER A 268 13.60 1.70 -2.66
C SER A 268 14.01 1.12 -4.00
N ALA A 269 13.03 0.68 -4.78
CA ALA A 269 13.23 0.29 -6.17
C ALA A 269 12.01 0.69 -6.99
N GLU A 270 12.20 1.06 -8.25
CA GLU A 270 11.10 1.46 -9.13
C GLU A 270 11.43 1.12 -10.59
N SER A 271 10.39 0.83 -11.37
CA SER A 271 10.50 0.74 -12.83
C SER A 271 10.80 2.11 -13.44
N GLY A 272 11.66 2.15 -14.45
CA GLY A 272 11.98 3.36 -15.21
C GLY A 272 13.36 3.93 -14.91
N SER A 273 13.54 5.21 -15.24
CA SER A 273 14.81 5.91 -15.02
C SER A 273 14.88 6.50 -13.62
N LEU A 274 16.06 6.43 -13.00
CA LEU A 274 16.36 7.14 -11.76
C LEU A 274 15.90 8.61 -11.87
N PRO A 275 15.20 9.16 -10.87
CA PRO A 275 14.90 10.58 -10.84
C PRO A 275 16.23 11.36 -10.97
N ALA A 276 16.21 12.49 -11.67
CA ALA A 276 17.36 13.40 -11.70
C ALA A 276 17.52 14.05 -10.32
N ASP A 277 17.96 13.29 -9.34
CA ASP A 277 18.16 13.76 -7.96
C ASP A 277 19.64 14.13 -7.76
N PRO A 278 19.94 15.37 -7.39
CA PRO A 278 21.30 15.82 -7.12
C PRO A 278 21.89 15.10 -5.89
N ALA A 279 22.72 14.08 -6.14
CA ALA A 279 23.79 13.59 -5.27
C ALA A 279 23.59 13.81 -3.75
N GLN A 280 22.65 13.09 -3.13
CA GLN A 280 22.66 12.98 -1.67
C GLN A 280 23.82 12.07 -1.25
N PRO A 281 24.81 12.56 -0.49
CA PRO A 281 26.04 11.78 -0.21
C PRO A 281 25.78 10.53 0.64
N TRP A 282 24.66 10.49 1.37
CA TRP A 282 24.23 9.36 2.19
C TRP A 282 23.30 8.39 1.44
N ARG A 283 22.98 8.64 0.17
CA ARG A 283 22.16 7.75 -0.67
C ARG A 283 23.06 6.97 -1.62
N ARG A 284 22.85 5.65 -1.71
CA ARG A 284 23.49 4.80 -2.72
C ARG A 284 22.44 4.32 -3.69
N CYS A 285 22.65 4.51 -4.98
CA CYS A 285 21.75 4.10 -6.03
C CYS A 285 22.48 3.34 -7.12
N ALA A 286 21.78 2.42 -7.77
CA ALA A 286 22.19 1.84 -9.04
C ALA A 286 20.99 1.73 -9.99
N THR A 287 21.30 1.46 -11.25
CA THR A 287 20.35 1.32 -12.35
C THR A 287 20.73 0.09 -13.17
N GLY A 288 19.75 -0.63 -13.68
CA GLY A 288 19.95 -1.82 -14.52
C GLY A 288 18.61 -2.39 -14.96
N GLU A 289 18.57 -3.09 -16.11
CA GLU A 289 17.38 -3.83 -16.57
C GLU A 289 16.07 -3.00 -16.63
N GLY A 290 16.18 -1.69 -16.89
CA GLY A 290 15.03 -0.78 -16.98
C GLY A 290 14.42 -0.35 -15.63
N MET A 291 15.15 -0.54 -14.53
CA MET A 291 14.78 -0.11 -13.18
C MET A 291 15.94 0.56 -12.47
N TRP A 292 15.64 1.18 -11.33
CA TRP A 292 16.62 1.68 -10.39
C TRP A 292 16.32 1.20 -8.98
N TRP A 293 17.35 1.17 -8.14
CA TRP A 293 17.21 0.87 -6.72
C TRP A 293 18.18 1.71 -5.91
N CYS A 294 17.76 2.10 -4.70
CA CYS A 294 18.54 2.91 -3.80
C CYS A 294 18.42 2.42 -2.36
N ALA A 295 19.45 2.67 -1.56
CA ALA A 295 19.40 2.64 -0.11
C ALA A 295 19.74 4.03 0.44
N ALA A 296 19.00 4.48 1.45
CA ALA A 296 19.22 5.75 2.15
C ALA A 296 18.78 5.65 3.61
N PRO A 297 19.28 6.49 4.52
CA PRO A 297 18.68 6.64 5.84
C PRO A 297 17.20 7.01 5.71
N PHE A 298 16.34 6.41 6.55
CA PHE A 298 14.96 6.86 6.66
C PHE A 298 14.94 8.22 7.37
N THR A 299 14.48 9.25 6.68
CA THR A 299 14.34 10.61 7.25
C THR A 299 12.87 10.96 7.28
N ALA A 300 12.21 10.76 8.43
CA ALA A 300 10.85 11.24 8.60
C ALA A 300 10.82 12.78 8.61
N ASP A 301 11.78 13.44 9.28
CA ASP A 301 12.09 14.90 9.19
C ASP A 301 13.34 15.28 10.02
N SER A 302 14.25 14.34 10.26
CA SER A 302 15.57 14.59 10.89
C SER A 302 16.51 13.45 10.57
N PRO A 303 17.83 13.71 10.42
CA PRO A 303 18.81 12.65 10.48
C PRO A 303 18.78 12.11 11.91
N SER A 304 18.08 11.00 12.13
CA SER A 304 18.35 10.18 13.32
C SER A 304 19.84 9.88 13.25
N GLY A 305 20.62 10.47 14.16
CA GLY A 305 22.08 10.58 14.09
C GLY A 305 22.83 9.26 14.28
N GLN A 306 22.29 8.15 13.79
CA GLN A 306 22.74 6.80 14.06
C GLN A 306 22.89 5.93 12.79
N VAL A 307 22.32 6.33 11.65
CA VAL A 307 22.60 5.63 10.37
C VAL A 307 23.86 6.20 9.75
N THR A 308 24.92 5.39 9.69
CA THR A 308 26.19 5.78 9.04
C THR A 308 26.16 5.48 7.54
N PRO A 309 27.02 6.13 6.72
CA PRO A 309 27.19 5.77 5.31
C PRO A 309 27.57 4.30 5.09
N ASP A 310 28.26 3.68 6.06
CA ASP A 310 28.61 2.26 6.02
C ASP A 310 27.38 1.37 6.24
N ASP A 311 26.46 1.76 7.13
CA ASP A 311 25.21 1.01 7.32
C ASP A 311 24.37 1.04 6.02
N VAL A 312 24.29 2.20 5.35
CA VAL A 312 23.63 2.32 4.04
C VAL A 312 24.32 1.44 3.01
N LYS A 313 25.67 1.40 3.00
CA LYS A 313 26.43 0.55 2.09
C LYS A 313 26.13 -0.93 2.32
N VAL A 314 26.15 -1.40 3.57
CA VAL A 314 25.89 -2.81 3.91
C VAL A 314 24.51 -3.23 3.39
N TRP A 315 23.49 -2.41 3.59
CA TRP A 315 22.14 -2.72 3.10
C TRP A 315 22.00 -2.63 1.59
N PHE A 316 22.69 -1.68 0.95
CA PHE A 316 22.74 -1.59 -0.50
C PHE A 316 23.39 -2.83 -1.12
N ASP A 317 24.50 -3.30 -0.56
CA ASP A 317 25.24 -4.47 -1.07
C ASP A 317 24.45 -5.79 -0.92
N ARG A 318 23.44 -5.83 -0.04
CA ARG A 318 22.53 -6.97 0.14
C ARG A 318 21.41 -7.03 -0.91
N LEU A 319 21.23 -6.00 -1.73
CA LEU A 319 20.17 -5.97 -2.73
C LEU A 319 20.53 -6.87 -3.91
N VAL A 320 19.59 -7.73 -4.28
CA VAL A 320 19.68 -8.62 -5.44
C VAL A 320 18.60 -8.19 -6.44
N PRO A 321 18.94 -7.36 -7.44
CA PRO A 321 17.99 -7.02 -8.51
C PRO A 321 17.72 -8.25 -9.39
N HIS A 322 16.49 -8.38 -9.88
CA HIS A 322 16.10 -9.44 -10.81
C HIS A 322 15.96 -8.89 -12.23
N SER A 323 14.78 -8.39 -12.60
CA SER A 323 14.56 -7.58 -13.80
C SER A 323 13.20 -6.88 -13.72
N THR A 324 12.88 -6.06 -14.72
CA THR A 324 11.54 -5.50 -14.91
C THR A 324 10.52 -6.50 -15.47
N ASP A 325 10.94 -7.67 -15.98
CA ASP A 325 10.03 -8.74 -16.41
C ASP A 325 9.48 -9.50 -15.20
N GLU A 326 8.16 -9.38 -14.98
CA GLU A 326 7.44 -10.03 -13.87
C GLU A 326 7.63 -11.55 -13.82
N ARG A 327 7.95 -12.19 -14.94
CA ARG A 327 8.21 -13.64 -14.99
C ARG A 327 9.49 -14.04 -14.27
N THR A 328 10.40 -13.10 -14.07
CA THR A 328 11.70 -13.30 -13.40
C THR A 328 11.66 -12.95 -11.92
N TRP A 329 10.57 -12.34 -11.46
CA TRP A 329 10.41 -11.91 -10.08
C TRP A 329 10.36 -13.10 -9.13
N ARG A 330 10.87 -12.89 -7.91
CA ARG A 330 10.95 -13.94 -6.90
C ARG A 330 9.82 -13.78 -5.90
N PRO A 331 9.18 -14.88 -5.46
CA PRO A 331 8.13 -14.83 -4.45
C PRO A 331 8.67 -14.55 -3.04
N VAL A 332 9.96 -14.32 -2.86
CA VAL A 332 10.55 -14.17 -1.54
C VAL A 332 11.41 -12.93 -1.52
N LEU A 333 11.05 -12.01 -0.61
CA LEU A 333 11.88 -10.83 -0.34
C LEU A 333 13.18 -11.21 0.36
N LEU A 334 13.13 -12.29 1.16
CA LEU A 334 14.22 -12.82 1.97
C LEU A 334 14.28 -14.34 1.81
N PRO A 335 15.29 -14.88 1.09
CA PRO A 335 15.16 -16.18 0.45
C PRO A 335 15.11 -17.40 1.36
#